data_AF-A0A3M1DZ39-F1
#
_entry.id   AF-A0A3M1DZ39-F1
#
_cell.length_a   1.000
_cell.length_b   1.000
_cell.length_c   1.000
_cell.angle_alpha   90.00
_cell.angle_beta   90.00
_cell.angle_gamma   90.00
#
_symmetry.space_group_name_H-M   'P 1'
#
loop_
_entity.id
_entity.type
_entity.pdbx_description
1 polymer ?
#
loop_
_entity_poly.entity_id
_entity_poly.type
_entity_poly.pdbx_seq_one_letter_code
_entity_poly.pdbx_strand_id
1 'polypeptide(L)'
;GSHLAGIAACLTLAARRFEGGLAGLWRGQGRRHGRGTWVRVTLMALVAIGSAMLVRDVTIIVIEQWKPGFAYPVHPTLEGLRERGELAIPAGVFWISAALVAPLAEELFFRGLVQTFLLNVLGSRWAAIVIAAAMFGGVHFTQPHAVPALIALGLVLGYAYECSGALWTPVVLHALFNLKSLLWETVT
;
A
#
# COMPACT_ATOMS: atom_id res chain seq x y z
N GLY A 1 8.13 6.50 18.17
CA GLY A 1 8.19 7.98 18.07
C GLY A 1 8.11 8.47 16.62
N SER A 2 9.02 8.02 15.75
CA SER A 2 9.17 8.48 14.36
C SER A 2 7.97 8.19 13.43
N HIS A 3 7.34 7.01 13.52
CA HIS A 3 6.21 6.64 12.66
C HIS A 3 4.96 7.52 12.87
N LEU A 4 4.63 7.83 14.13
CA LEU A 4 3.50 8.71 14.45
C LEU A 4 3.74 10.16 13.99
N ALA A 5 4.98 10.64 14.07
CA ALA A 5 5.35 11.94 13.55
C ALA A 5 5.24 12.00 12.01
N GLY A 6 5.64 10.93 11.31
CA GLY A 6 5.47 10.80 9.86
C GLY A 6 4.00 10.78 9.44
N ILE A 7 3.17 10.00 10.13
CA ILE A 7 1.71 9.94 9.90
C ILE A 7 1.07 11.31 10.17
N ALA A 8 1.42 11.97 11.27
CA ALA A 8 0.90 13.29 11.62
C ALA A 8 1.31 14.36 10.59
N ALA A 9 2.55 14.32 10.10
CA ALA A 9 3.04 15.20 9.04
C ALA A 9 2.26 14.99 7.74
N CYS A 10 2.06 13.72 7.36
CA CYS A 10 1.25 13.32 6.21
C CYS A 10 -0.19 13.85 6.32
N LEU A 11 -0.88 13.59 7.43
CA LEU A 11 -2.25 14.07 7.65
C LEU A 11 -2.36 15.60 7.67
N THR A 12 -1.35 16.28 8.22
CA THR A 12 -1.29 17.75 8.24
C THR A 12 -1.11 18.33 6.84
N LEU A 13 -0.23 17.72 6.03
CA LEU A 13 -0.06 18.08 4.61
C LEU A 13 -1.33 17.82 3.82
N ALA A 14 -2.02 16.68 4.05
CA ALA A 14 -3.31 16.39 3.43
C ALA A 14 -4.34 17.47 3.75
N ALA A 15 -4.48 17.81 5.04
CA ALA A 15 -5.45 18.80 5.50
C ALA A 15 -5.19 20.21 4.93
N ARG A 16 -3.94 20.55 4.62
CA ARG A 16 -3.55 21.87 4.10
C ARG A 16 -3.53 21.97 2.58
N ARG A 17 -3.32 20.88 1.85
CA ARG A 17 -3.06 20.92 0.40
C ARG A 17 -4.23 20.50 -0.49
N PHE A 18 -5.16 19.69 0.02
CA PHE A 18 -6.35 19.25 -0.73
C PHE A 18 -7.48 20.28 -0.64
N GLU A 19 -8.15 20.55 -1.76
CA GLU A 19 -9.36 21.37 -1.78
C GLU A 19 -10.45 20.69 -0.94
N GLY A 20 -10.87 21.34 0.16
CA GLY A 20 -11.80 20.77 1.14
C GLY A 20 -11.16 19.98 2.28
N GLY A 21 -9.83 20.06 2.47
CA GLY A 21 -9.13 19.39 3.57
C GLY A 21 -9.18 17.86 3.46
N LEU A 22 -9.38 17.15 4.58
CA LEU A 22 -9.50 15.68 4.56
C LEU A 22 -10.71 15.19 3.76
N ALA A 23 -11.77 16.00 3.61
CA ALA A 23 -12.91 15.67 2.75
C ALA A 23 -12.55 15.68 1.25
N GLY A 24 -11.48 16.38 0.86
CA GLY A 24 -10.90 16.34 -0.48
C GLY A 24 -10.27 14.99 -0.82
N LEU A 25 -9.93 14.16 0.18
CA LEU A 25 -9.52 12.76 -0.03
C LEU A 25 -10.68 11.89 -0.57
N TRP A 26 -11.91 12.28 -0.25
CA TRP A 26 -13.15 11.58 -0.60
C TRP A 26 -13.73 12.03 -1.93
N ARG A 27 -13.59 13.32 -2.27
CA ARG A 27 -14.07 13.88 -3.54
C ARG A 27 -13.02 13.64 -4.62
N GLY A 28 -13.13 12.50 -5.29
CA GLY A 28 -12.40 12.32 -6.55
C GLY A 28 -12.76 13.43 -7.53
N GLN A 29 -11.84 13.77 -8.45
CA GLN A 29 -11.92 14.90 -9.39
C GLN A 29 -13.21 14.95 -10.24
N GLY A 30 -14.36 15.27 -9.65
CA GLY A 30 -15.67 15.40 -10.30
C GLY A 30 -16.30 14.12 -10.86
N ARG A 31 -15.70 12.92 -10.71
CA ARG A 31 -16.24 11.67 -11.30
C ARG A 31 -17.36 11.08 -10.43
N ARG A 32 -18.58 10.96 -10.99
CA ARG A 32 -19.72 10.29 -10.33
C ARG A 32 -19.49 8.79 -10.23
N HIS A 33 -19.70 8.22 -9.03
CA HIS A 33 -19.56 6.79 -8.76
C HIS A 33 -20.89 6.07 -9.04
N GLY A 34 -20.90 5.17 -10.02
CA GLY A 34 -22.06 4.30 -10.34
C GLY A 34 -21.83 2.85 -9.89
N ARG A 35 -22.82 1.97 -10.03
CA ARG A 35 -22.68 0.52 -9.72
C ARG A 35 -21.49 -0.13 -10.43
N GLY A 36 -21.18 0.27 -11.67
CA GLY A 36 -20.03 -0.23 -12.42
C GLY A 36 -18.67 0.15 -11.83
N THR A 37 -18.60 1.18 -10.98
CA THR A 37 -17.36 1.56 -10.29
C THR A 37 -16.96 0.51 -9.27
N TRP A 38 -17.92 -0.01 -8.49
CA TRP A 38 -17.64 -1.01 -7.45
C TRP A 38 -17.18 -2.35 -8.05
N VAL A 39 -17.79 -2.77 -9.16
CA VAL A 39 -17.33 -3.97 -9.89
C VAL A 39 -15.88 -3.81 -10.34
N ARG A 40 -15.51 -2.65 -10.91
CA ARG A 40 -14.13 -2.37 -11.31
C ARG A 40 -13.17 -2.37 -10.13
N VAL A 41 -13.55 -1.76 -9.01
CA VAL A 41 -12.74 -1.75 -7.78
C VAL A 41 -12.54 -3.17 -7.25
N THR A 42 -13.59 -4.00 -7.21
CA THR A 42 -13.49 -5.40 -6.81
C THR A 42 -12.55 -6.18 -7.73
N LEU A 43 -12.67 -6.03 -9.04
CA LEU A 43 -11.77 -6.69 -10.00
C LEU A 43 -10.32 -6.23 -9.80
N MET A 44 -10.09 -4.92 -9.60
CA MET A 44 -8.77 -4.38 -9.29
C MET A 44 -8.21 -4.95 -7.98
N ALA A 45 -9.04 -5.18 -6.96
CA ALA A 45 -8.63 -5.82 -5.71
C ALA A 45 -8.15 -7.25 -5.93
N LEU A 46 -8.92 -8.03 -6.69
CA LEU A 46 -8.55 -9.41 -7.02
C LEU A 46 -7.24 -9.47 -7.82
N VAL A 47 -7.09 -8.57 -8.80
CA VAL A 47 -5.85 -8.45 -9.58
C VAL A 47 -4.68 -8.01 -8.69
N ALA A 48 -4.86 -7.00 -7.83
CA ALA A 48 -3.83 -6.52 -6.92
C ALA A 48 -3.33 -7.63 -6.00
N ILE A 49 -4.26 -8.31 -5.31
CA ILE A 49 -3.95 -9.35 -4.34
C ILE A 49 -3.34 -10.56 -5.06
N GLY A 50 -3.99 -11.05 -6.13
CA GLY A 50 -3.54 -12.23 -6.87
C GLY A 50 -2.18 -12.03 -7.53
N SER A 51 -1.96 -10.88 -8.19
CA SER A 51 -0.66 -10.60 -8.82
C SER A 51 0.46 -10.43 -7.79
N ALA A 52 0.21 -9.70 -6.68
CA ALA A 52 1.22 -9.52 -5.64
C ALA A 52 1.59 -10.86 -4.97
N MET A 53 0.61 -11.75 -4.74
CA MET A 53 0.88 -13.10 -4.22
C MET A 53 1.71 -13.92 -5.20
N LEU A 54 1.29 -13.99 -6.46
CA LEU A 54 2.01 -14.74 -7.48
C LEU A 54 3.45 -14.24 -7.62
N VAL A 55 3.65 -12.92 -7.68
CA VAL A 55 4.98 -12.32 -7.81
C VAL A 55 5.83 -12.62 -6.57
N ARG A 56 5.27 -12.58 -5.37
CA ARG A 56 5.97 -12.96 -4.13
C ARG A 56 6.44 -14.42 -4.20
N ASP A 57 5.53 -15.33 -4.53
CA ASP A 57 5.81 -16.77 -4.53
C ASP A 57 6.87 -17.13 -5.58
N VAL A 58 6.76 -16.55 -6.78
CA VAL A 58 7.79 -16.67 -7.83
C VAL A 58 9.12 -16.09 -7.34
N THR A 59 9.12 -14.94 -6.67
CA THR A 59 10.35 -14.33 -6.14
C THR A 59 11.02 -15.23 -5.10
N ILE A 60 10.25 -15.86 -4.21
CA ILE A 60 10.76 -16.82 -3.22
C ILE A 60 11.39 -18.03 -3.92
N ILE A 61 10.68 -18.62 -4.89
CA ILE A 61 11.20 -19.76 -5.67
C ILE A 61 12.52 -19.41 -6.35
N VAL A 62 12.60 -18.23 -6.98
CA VAL A 62 13.83 -17.75 -7.61
C VAL A 62 14.94 -17.56 -6.58
N ILE A 63 14.68 -16.92 -5.44
CA ILE A 63 15.70 -16.74 -4.39
C ILE A 63 16.21 -18.09 -3.89
N GLU A 64 15.33 -19.08 -3.67
CA GLU A 64 15.72 -20.41 -3.19
C GLU A 64 16.57 -21.18 -4.21
N GLN A 65 16.27 -21.05 -5.51
CA GLN A 65 17.08 -21.66 -6.56
C GLN A 65 18.52 -21.13 -6.59
N TRP A 66 18.69 -19.83 -6.32
CA TRP A 66 20.00 -19.18 -6.37
C TRP A 66 20.74 -19.23 -5.02
N LYS A 67 19.99 -19.19 -3.91
CA LYS A 67 20.52 -19.22 -2.54
C LYS A 67 19.62 -20.11 -1.66
N PRO A 68 19.80 -21.44 -1.75
CA PRO A 68 19.07 -22.38 -0.89
C PRO A 68 19.26 -22.04 0.59
N GLY A 69 18.18 -22.07 1.36
CA GLY A 69 18.21 -21.76 2.80
C GLY A 69 18.37 -20.27 3.13
N PHE A 70 18.05 -19.37 2.20
CA PHE A 70 17.99 -17.95 2.50
C PHE A 70 17.02 -17.66 3.65
N ALA A 71 17.52 -17.02 4.71
CA ALA A 71 16.69 -16.59 5.83
C ALA A 71 15.89 -15.35 5.42
N TYR A 72 14.57 -15.52 5.25
CA TYR A 72 13.67 -14.43 4.93
C TYR A 72 13.40 -13.57 6.17
N PRO A 73 13.72 -12.26 6.14
CA PRO A 73 13.42 -11.37 7.24
C PRO A 73 11.90 -11.33 7.48
N VAL A 74 11.49 -11.57 8.72
CA VAL A 74 10.08 -11.45 9.12
C VAL A 74 9.70 -9.97 9.07
N HIS A 75 8.44 -9.69 8.77
CA HIS A 75 7.97 -8.32 8.75
C HIS A 75 8.14 -7.68 10.14
N PRO A 76 8.75 -6.48 10.28
CA PRO A 76 8.93 -5.82 11.59
C PRO A 76 7.62 -5.66 12.35
N THR A 77 6.52 -5.50 11.61
CA THR A 77 5.17 -5.58 12.17
C THR A 77 4.95 -6.93 12.89
N LEU A 78 5.08 -8.05 12.20
CA LEU A 78 4.86 -9.37 12.80
C LEU A 78 5.82 -9.66 13.97
N GLU A 79 7.08 -9.27 13.88
CA GLU A 79 8.03 -9.35 15.00
C GLU A 79 7.50 -8.58 16.22
N GLY A 80 7.11 -7.31 16.03
CA GLY A 80 6.55 -6.50 17.11
C GLY A 80 5.18 -6.97 17.63
N LEU A 81 4.43 -7.79 16.86
CA LEU A 81 3.23 -8.45 17.33
C LEU A 81 3.55 -9.69 18.17
N ARG A 82 4.53 -10.51 17.73
CA ARG A 82 5.01 -11.70 18.46
C ARG A 82 5.64 -11.31 19.79
N GLU A 83 6.44 -10.25 19.82
CA GLU A 83 7.08 -9.73 21.05
C GLU A 83 6.08 -9.12 22.05
N ARG A 84 4.98 -8.52 21.57
CA ARG A 84 3.96 -7.87 22.41
C ARG A 84 2.75 -8.75 22.72
N GLY A 85 2.81 -10.03 22.38
CA GLY A 85 1.71 -11.00 22.51
C GLY A 85 1.20 -11.24 23.94
N GLU A 86 1.87 -10.71 24.97
CA GLU A 86 1.45 -10.87 26.38
C GLU A 86 0.27 -9.97 26.79
N LEU A 87 -0.11 -8.97 25.96
CA LEU A 87 -1.25 -8.08 26.24
C LEU A 87 -2.13 -7.90 24.98
N ALA A 88 -3.42 -8.18 25.10
CA ALA A 88 -4.39 -8.08 23.99
C ALA A 88 -4.57 -6.65 23.43
N ILE A 89 -4.41 -5.62 24.27
CA ILE A 89 -4.60 -4.21 23.88
C ILE A 89 -3.47 -3.71 22.95
N PRO A 90 -2.17 -3.90 23.26
CA PRO A 90 -1.08 -3.61 22.34
C PRO A 90 -1.19 -4.33 20.99
N ALA A 91 -1.65 -5.58 20.97
CA ALA A 91 -1.87 -6.32 19.74
C ALA A 91 -2.96 -5.66 18.87
N GLY A 92 -4.12 -5.35 19.44
CA GLY A 92 -5.23 -4.72 18.70
C GLY A 92 -4.86 -3.37 18.07
N VAL A 93 -4.20 -2.48 18.84
CA VAL A 93 -3.72 -1.17 18.34
C VAL A 93 -2.76 -1.34 17.17
N PHE A 94 -1.94 -2.38 17.24
CA PHE A 94 -0.93 -2.65 16.25
C PHE A 94 -1.50 -3.21 14.94
N TRP A 95 -2.47 -4.13 15.03
CA TRP A 95 -3.24 -4.61 13.88
C TRP A 95 -3.93 -3.45 13.15
N ILE A 96 -4.61 -2.57 13.89
CA ILE A 96 -5.26 -1.38 13.32
C ILE A 96 -4.23 -0.48 12.63
N SER A 97 -3.07 -0.29 13.26
CA SER A 97 -2.00 0.54 12.69
C SER A 97 -1.48 -0.04 11.37
N ALA A 98 -1.22 -1.35 11.31
CA ALA A 98 -0.68 -2.01 10.13
C ALA A 98 -1.70 -2.20 8.99
N ALA A 99 -2.97 -2.47 9.34
CA ALA A 99 -4.02 -2.75 8.37
C ALA A 99 -4.69 -1.49 7.82
N LEU A 100 -4.73 -0.39 8.58
CA LEU A 100 -5.49 0.81 8.20
C LEU A 100 -4.63 2.07 8.16
N VAL A 101 -3.87 2.35 9.22
CA VAL A 101 -3.15 3.62 9.36
C VAL A 101 -1.95 3.69 8.41
N ALA A 102 -1.17 2.62 8.31
CA ALA A 102 -0.03 2.54 7.40
C ALA A 102 -0.47 2.66 5.93
N PRO A 103 -1.44 1.87 5.41
CA PRO A 103 -1.95 2.06 4.05
C PRO A 103 -2.44 3.48 3.78
N LEU A 104 -3.17 4.10 4.72
CA LEU A 104 -3.62 5.48 4.53
C LEU A 104 -2.46 6.46 4.37
N ALA A 105 -1.44 6.36 5.23
CA ALA A 105 -0.28 7.25 5.18
C ALA A 105 0.56 7.03 3.91
N GLU A 106 0.77 5.77 3.55
CA GLU A 106 1.53 5.38 2.36
C GLU A 106 0.83 5.83 1.08
N GLU A 107 -0.49 5.61 0.95
CA GLU A 107 -1.23 6.07 -0.23
C GLU A 107 -1.26 7.59 -0.33
N LEU A 108 -1.40 8.30 0.79
CA LEU A 108 -1.32 9.75 0.78
C LEU A 108 0.04 10.23 0.27
N PHE A 109 1.13 9.62 0.73
CA PHE A 109 2.46 9.98 0.30
C PHE A 109 2.71 9.59 -1.17
N PHE A 110 2.51 8.32 -1.52
CA PHE A 110 2.88 7.83 -2.84
C PHE A 110 1.92 8.28 -3.95
N ARG A 111 0.61 8.33 -3.69
CA ARG A 111 -0.39 8.65 -4.75
C ARG A 111 -0.77 10.12 -4.69
N GLY A 112 -1.04 10.60 -3.48
CA GLY A 112 -1.38 12.00 -3.23
C GLY A 112 -0.24 12.97 -3.53
N LEU A 113 1.00 12.63 -3.12
CA LEU A 113 2.16 13.52 -3.31
C LEU A 113 3.04 13.07 -4.48
N VAL A 114 3.66 11.90 -4.41
CA VAL A 114 4.72 11.48 -5.35
C VAL A 114 4.19 11.27 -6.77
N GLN A 115 3.18 10.43 -6.98
CA GLN A 115 2.61 10.16 -8.30
C GLN A 115 2.01 11.44 -8.91
N THR A 116 1.29 12.24 -8.12
CA THR A 116 0.72 13.51 -8.59
C THR A 116 1.81 14.51 -9.00
N PHE A 117 2.89 14.62 -8.23
CA PHE A 117 4.05 15.44 -8.59
C PHE A 117 4.71 14.94 -9.89
N LEU A 118 4.98 13.64 -10.00
CA LEU A 118 5.58 13.04 -11.19
C LEU A 118 4.71 13.22 -12.42
N LEU A 119 3.39 13.13 -12.29
CA LEU A 119 2.45 13.39 -13.39
C LEU A 119 2.59 14.84 -13.89
N ASN A 120 2.66 15.80 -12.98
CA ASN A 120 2.80 17.22 -13.35
C ASN A 120 4.14 17.54 -14.01
N VAL A 121 5.22 16.87 -13.62
CA VAL A 121 6.57 17.10 -14.16
C VAL A 121 6.78 16.35 -15.48
N LEU A 122 6.34 15.10 -15.57
CA LEU A 122 6.62 14.21 -16.71
C LEU A 122 5.53 14.26 -17.80
N GLY A 123 4.33 14.74 -17.48
CA GLY A 123 3.18 14.75 -18.40
C GLY A 123 2.65 13.36 -18.78
N SER A 124 3.20 12.28 -18.21
CA SER A 124 2.82 10.89 -18.52
C SER A 124 2.32 10.15 -17.28
N ARG A 125 1.05 9.74 -17.32
CA ARG A 125 0.40 8.96 -16.26
C ARG A 125 1.13 7.64 -15.98
N TRP A 126 1.48 6.91 -17.04
CA TRP A 126 2.17 5.63 -16.88
C TRP A 126 3.58 5.78 -16.32
N ALA A 127 4.31 6.82 -16.73
CA ALA A 127 5.63 7.09 -16.14
C ALA A 127 5.51 7.41 -14.64
N ALA A 128 4.54 8.24 -14.26
CA ALA A 128 4.27 8.56 -12.86
C ALA A 128 3.89 7.32 -12.03
N ILE A 129 3.01 6.45 -12.56
CA ILE A 129 2.61 5.19 -11.91
C ILE A 129 3.82 4.27 -11.71
N VAL A 130 4.60 4.03 -12.78
CA VAL A 130 5.72 3.07 -12.72
C VAL A 130 6.80 3.55 -11.77
N ILE A 131 7.17 4.84 -11.82
CA ILE A 131 8.20 5.39 -10.95
C ILE A 131 7.71 5.40 -9.48
N ALA A 132 6.47 5.81 -9.23
CA ALA A 132 5.92 5.77 -7.87
C ALA A 132 5.83 4.35 -7.31
N ALA A 133 5.45 3.37 -8.14
CA ALA A 133 5.42 1.95 -7.75
C ALA A 133 6.83 1.39 -7.46
N ALA A 134 7.81 1.76 -8.27
CA ALA A 134 9.21 1.39 -8.04
C ALA A 134 9.75 2.00 -6.74
N MET A 135 9.44 3.28 -6.46
CA MET A 135 9.79 3.91 -5.18
C MET A 135 9.08 3.25 -4.00
N PHE A 136 7.80 2.90 -4.15
CA PHE A 136 7.02 2.21 -3.13
C PHE A 136 7.64 0.84 -2.77
N GLY A 137 7.95 0.00 -3.75
CA GLY A 137 8.68 -1.24 -3.47
C GLY A 137 10.09 -0.99 -2.92
N GLY A 138 10.78 0.01 -3.45
CA GLY A 138 12.16 0.35 -3.08
C GLY A 138 12.34 0.73 -1.61
N VAL A 139 11.38 1.43 -0.99
CA VAL A 139 11.47 1.75 0.45
C VAL A 139 11.33 0.52 1.36
N HIS A 140 10.89 -0.62 0.82
CA HIS A 140 10.76 -1.90 1.52
C HIS A 140 11.94 -2.86 1.26
N PHE A 141 13.09 -2.33 0.85
CA PHE A 141 14.30 -3.10 0.50
C PHE A 141 14.81 -4.04 1.60
N THR A 142 14.45 -3.82 2.86
CA THR A 142 14.79 -4.71 3.98
C THR A 142 14.10 -6.07 3.87
N GLN A 143 13.05 -6.20 3.05
CA GLN A 143 12.35 -7.43 2.74
C GLN A 143 12.46 -7.73 1.24
N PRO A 144 13.63 -8.21 0.76
CA PRO A 144 13.91 -8.31 -0.67
C PRO A 144 12.92 -9.19 -1.44
N HIS A 145 12.39 -10.24 -0.80
CA HIS A 145 11.37 -11.13 -1.37
C HIS A 145 10.01 -10.45 -1.59
N ALA A 146 9.71 -9.38 -0.84
CA ALA A 146 8.46 -8.63 -0.93
C ALA A 146 8.55 -7.47 -1.94
N VAL A 147 9.75 -6.95 -2.24
CA VAL A 147 9.93 -5.78 -3.12
C VAL A 147 9.24 -5.94 -4.48
N PRO A 148 9.43 -7.04 -5.24
CA PRO A 148 8.76 -7.18 -6.54
C PRO A 148 7.24 -7.24 -6.43
N ALA A 149 6.73 -7.89 -5.38
CA ALA A 149 5.30 -7.97 -5.10
C ALA A 149 4.70 -6.61 -4.75
N LEU A 150 5.42 -5.80 -3.97
CA LEU A 150 5.02 -4.44 -3.61
C LEU A 150 5.08 -3.49 -4.80
N ILE A 151 6.01 -3.66 -5.73
CA ILE A 151 6.00 -2.94 -7.01
C ILE A 151 4.74 -3.32 -7.81
N ALA A 152 4.42 -4.61 -7.93
CA ALA A 152 3.24 -5.08 -8.64
C ALA A 152 1.94 -4.51 -8.02
N LEU A 153 1.81 -4.58 -6.69
CA LEU A 153 0.74 -3.92 -5.95
C LEU A 153 0.71 -2.43 -6.27
N GLY A 154 1.87 -1.78 -6.23
CA GLY A 154 2.02 -0.35 -6.44
C GLY A 154 1.52 0.13 -7.80
N LEU A 155 1.74 -0.67 -8.85
CA LEU A 155 1.23 -0.41 -10.20
C LEU A 155 -0.30 -0.46 -10.24
N VAL A 156 -0.92 -1.46 -9.61
CA VAL A 156 -2.39 -1.60 -9.58
C VAL A 156 -3.02 -0.46 -8.78
N LEU A 157 -2.44 -0.09 -7.64
CA LEU A 157 -2.90 1.03 -6.82
C LEU A 157 -2.80 2.36 -7.57
N GLY A 158 -1.67 2.61 -8.24
CA GLY A 158 -1.47 3.82 -9.05
C GLY A 158 -2.46 3.92 -10.21
N TYR A 159 -2.71 2.81 -10.91
CA TYR A 159 -3.72 2.75 -11.96
C TYR A 159 -5.15 2.95 -11.42
N ALA A 160 -5.46 2.35 -10.26
CA ALA A 160 -6.76 2.51 -9.60
C ALA A 160 -7.00 3.98 -9.21
N TYR A 161 -5.97 4.67 -8.73
CA TYR A 161 -6.03 6.11 -8.42
C TYR A 161 -6.35 6.97 -9.65
N GLU A 162 -5.67 6.76 -10.79
CA GLU A 162 -5.97 7.50 -12.05
C GLU A 162 -7.37 7.18 -12.60
N CYS A 163 -7.83 5.94 -12.41
CA CYS A 163 -9.13 5.49 -12.86
C CYS A 163 -10.29 6.07 -12.05
N SER A 164 -10.20 6.01 -10.72
CA SER A 164 -11.25 6.50 -9.82
C SER A 164 -11.18 8.01 -9.62
N GLY A 165 -9.98 8.59 -9.72
CA GLY A 165 -9.68 9.96 -9.33
C GLY A 165 -9.78 10.19 -7.82
N ALA A 166 -9.96 9.15 -7.01
CA ALA A 166 -10.20 9.23 -5.57
C ALA A 166 -9.14 8.44 -4.80
N LEU A 167 -8.55 9.08 -3.78
CA LEU A 167 -7.50 8.45 -2.97
C LEU A 167 -8.04 7.29 -2.11
N TRP A 168 -9.33 7.30 -1.78
CA TRP A 168 -9.93 6.21 -1.01
C TRP A 168 -9.89 4.86 -1.75
N THR A 169 -9.90 4.86 -3.08
CA THR A 169 -9.83 3.62 -3.85
C THR A 169 -8.53 2.85 -3.58
N PRO A 170 -7.33 3.40 -3.83
CA PRO A 170 -6.10 2.68 -3.50
C PRO A 170 -5.95 2.43 -2.00
N VAL A 171 -6.42 3.32 -1.11
CA VAL A 171 -6.36 3.09 0.35
C VAL A 171 -7.09 1.81 0.75
N VAL A 172 -8.32 1.62 0.27
CA VAL A 172 -9.10 0.41 0.58
C VAL A 172 -8.45 -0.83 -0.04
N LEU A 173 -7.98 -0.75 -1.28
CA LEU A 173 -7.32 -1.88 -1.94
C LEU A 173 -6.05 -2.31 -1.18
N HIS A 174 -5.25 -1.34 -0.74
CA HIS A 174 -4.04 -1.59 0.03
C HIS A 174 -4.35 -2.14 1.43
N ALA A 175 -5.34 -1.58 2.12
CA ALA A 175 -5.79 -2.11 3.42
C ALA A 175 -6.25 -3.57 3.33
N LEU A 176 -6.98 -3.94 2.27
CA LEU A 176 -7.40 -5.32 2.02
C LEU A 176 -6.19 -6.24 1.77
N PHE A 177 -5.19 -5.78 1.02
CA PHE A 177 -3.95 -6.52 0.80
C PHE A 177 -3.18 -6.75 2.11
N ASN A 178 -3.04 -5.71 2.94
CA ASN A 178 -2.36 -5.81 4.23
C ASN A 178 -3.12 -6.73 5.20
N LEU A 179 -4.45 -6.62 5.27
CA LEU A 179 -5.27 -7.48 6.11
C LEU A 179 -5.12 -8.95 5.72
N LYS A 180 -5.20 -9.26 4.41
CA LYS A 180 -4.96 -10.61 3.90
C LYS A 180 -3.57 -11.12 4.27
N SER A 181 -2.55 -10.27 4.17
CA SER A 181 -1.16 -10.65 4.44
C SER A 181 -0.95 -10.90 5.93
N LEU A 182 -1.46 -10.04 6.81
CA LEU A 182 -1.41 -10.23 8.26
C LEU A 182 -2.14 -11.51 8.69
N LEU A 183 -3.35 -11.76 8.15
CA LEU A 183 -4.09 -12.99 8.44
C LEU A 183 -3.31 -14.24 8.04
N TRP A 184 -2.74 -14.26 6.84
CA TRP A 184 -1.93 -15.38 6.36
C TRP A 184 -0.76 -15.67 7.32
N GLU A 185 0.03 -14.65 7.63
CA GLU A 185 1.24 -14.77 8.47
C GLU A 185 0.96 -15.08 9.95
N THR A 186 -0.30 -14.92 10.40
CA THR A 186 -0.71 -15.33 11.74
C THR A 186 -1.21 -16.76 11.83
N VAL A 187 -1.53 -17.39 10.71
CA VAL A 187 -2.08 -18.76 10.64
C VAL A 187 -1.05 -19.77 10.09
N THR A 188 0.03 -19.30 9.47
CA THR A 188 1.16 -20.12 8.96
C THR A 188 2.44 -19.87 9.73
#